data_AF-A0A841LNM7-F1
#
_entry.id   AF-A0A841LNM7-F1
#
_cell.length_a   1.000
_cell.length_b   1.000
_cell.length_c   1.000
_cell.angle_alpha   90.00
_cell.angle_beta   90.00
_cell.angle_gamma   90.00
#
_symmetry.space_group_name_H-M   'P 1'
#
loop_
_entity.id
_entity.type
_entity.pdbx_description
1 polymer ?
#
loop_
_entity_poly.entity_id
_entity_poly.type
_entity_poly.pdbx_seq_one_letter_code
_entity_poly.pdbx_strand_id
1 'polypeptide(L)'
;MIPTPAEAARMAAHVYGDKKDNILKGGWRVSKRDFGISLTDNNGLKSQVYERVVKGKVTEYSYATAGTEASWKDAGADVKQPLGLSKQYESAADNAKKLSSALGNMELTFTGHSLGGGEAALNALITDRKAITFNAAGVGDITKFVEGNWKTPFKSEKNIDAYILRTDPLNTIQNNSPILPDVNGKKHYLMPQDLPSVYNGHSMDNVLKNFDVK
;
A
#
# COMPACT_ATOMS: atom_id res chain seq x y z
N MET A 1 -0.61 16.56 -8.80
CA MET A 1 -0.37 16.56 -7.34
C MET A 1 -0.52 15.13 -6.82
N ILE A 2 0.08 14.82 -5.68
CA ILE A 2 -0.11 13.52 -5.05
C ILE A 2 -1.43 13.48 -4.28
N PRO A 3 -2.03 12.28 -4.05
CA PRO A 3 -3.05 12.14 -3.02
C PRO A 3 -2.53 12.67 -1.68
N THR A 4 -3.40 13.31 -0.90
CA THR A 4 -3.11 13.55 0.52
C THR A 4 -3.09 12.21 1.28
N PRO A 5 -2.44 12.13 2.45
CA PRO A 5 -2.46 10.91 3.27
C PRO A 5 -3.88 10.45 3.58
N ALA A 6 -4.78 11.41 3.85
CA ALA A 6 -6.18 11.14 4.12
C ALA A 6 -6.93 10.56 2.91
N GLU A 7 -6.61 10.98 1.68
CA GLU A 7 -7.18 10.41 0.45
C GLU A 7 -6.60 9.03 0.14
N ALA A 8 -5.29 8.86 0.32
CA ALA A 8 -4.62 7.57 0.13
C ALA A 8 -5.13 6.51 1.12
N ALA A 9 -5.35 6.90 2.39
CA ALA A 9 -5.94 6.04 3.41
C ALA A 9 -7.35 5.55 3.01
N ARG A 10 -8.19 6.44 2.45
CA ARG A 10 -9.52 6.08 1.94
C ARG A 10 -9.44 5.08 0.80
N MET A 11 -8.49 5.24 -0.13
CA MET A 11 -8.27 4.30 -1.23
C MET A 11 -7.72 2.95 -0.74
N ALA A 12 -6.80 2.97 0.24
CA ALA A 12 -6.24 1.78 0.88
C ALA A 12 -7.29 1.01 1.71
N ALA A 13 -8.30 1.68 2.25
CA ALA A 13 -9.46 1.04 2.85
C ALA A 13 -10.43 0.51 1.79
N HIS A 14 -10.78 1.36 0.81
CA HIS A 14 -11.78 1.04 -0.22
C HIS A 14 -11.42 -0.20 -1.06
N VAL A 15 -10.14 -0.45 -1.33
CA VAL A 15 -9.69 -1.60 -2.12
C VAL A 15 -10.01 -2.96 -1.47
N TYR A 16 -10.29 -3.00 -0.16
CA TYR A 16 -10.80 -4.20 0.50
C TYR A 16 -12.24 -4.54 0.10
N GLY A 17 -13.00 -3.61 -0.47
CA GLY A 17 -14.34 -3.83 -1.01
C GLY A 17 -15.47 -3.84 0.02
N ASP A 18 -15.19 -3.60 1.29
CA ASP A 18 -16.17 -3.48 2.37
C ASP A 18 -16.72 -2.04 2.53
N LYS A 19 -16.03 -1.04 1.97
CA LYS A 19 -16.45 0.37 1.97
C LYS A 19 -17.12 0.74 0.63
N LYS A 20 -18.11 1.64 0.69
CA LYS A 20 -18.77 2.23 -0.49
C LYS A 20 -17.95 3.39 -1.07
N ASP A 21 -18.17 3.71 -2.34
CA ASP A 21 -17.50 4.81 -3.07
C ASP A 21 -17.57 6.18 -2.38
N ASN A 22 -18.57 6.43 -1.53
CA ASN A 22 -18.74 7.71 -0.82
C ASN A 22 -17.60 8.03 0.17
N ILE A 23 -16.79 7.03 0.51
CA ILE A 23 -15.56 7.19 1.28
C ILE A 23 -14.53 8.02 0.51
N LEU A 24 -14.51 7.94 -0.83
CA LEU A 24 -13.59 8.67 -1.70
C LEU A 24 -13.94 10.17 -1.70
N LYS A 25 -12.93 11.04 -1.58
CA LYS A 25 -13.07 12.50 -1.48
C LYS A 25 -12.11 13.20 -2.43
N GLY A 26 -12.19 14.53 -2.54
CA GLY A 26 -11.24 15.33 -3.32
C GLY A 26 -11.30 15.11 -4.83
N GLY A 27 -12.42 14.58 -5.35
CA GLY A 27 -12.59 14.25 -6.77
C GLY A 27 -11.99 12.90 -7.17
N TRP A 28 -11.51 12.10 -6.22
CA TRP A 28 -11.13 10.71 -6.47
C TRP A 28 -12.35 9.83 -6.72
N ARG A 29 -12.22 8.93 -7.70
CA ARG A 29 -13.18 7.87 -7.99
C ARG A 29 -12.46 6.64 -8.52
N VAL A 30 -13.13 5.50 -8.51
CA VAL A 30 -12.64 4.30 -9.21
C VAL A 30 -12.50 4.62 -10.71
N SER A 31 -11.33 4.34 -11.27
CA SER A 31 -11.05 4.53 -12.69
C SER A 31 -11.85 3.54 -13.52
N LYS A 32 -12.49 4.03 -14.60
CA LYS A 32 -13.15 3.20 -15.61
C LYS A 32 -12.26 2.90 -16.82
N ARG A 33 -11.05 3.49 -16.86
CA ARG A 33 -10.09 3.26 -17.94
C ARG A 33 -9.53 1.85 -17.84
N ASP A 34 -9.55 1.14 -18.96
CA ASP A 34 -8.86 -0.14 -19.10
C ASP A 34 -7.36 0.10 -19.33
N PHE A 35 -6.54 -0.58 -18.52
CA PHE A 35 -5.08 -0.55 -18.59
C PHE A 35 -4.48 -1.88 -19.03
N GLY A 36 -5.30 -2.89 -19.38
CA GLY A 36 -4.84 -4.22 -19.72
C GLY A 36 -4.17 -4.95 -18.55
N ILE A 37 -4.66 -4.71 -17.33
CA ILE A 37 -4.15 -5.29 -16.09
C ILE A 37 -5.21 -6.13 -15.39
N SER A 38 -4.78 -7.17 -14.69
CA SER A 38 -5.66 -7.96 -13.81
C SER A 38 -5.68 -7.33 -12.43
N LEU A 39 -6.85 -6.87 -11.98
CA LEU A 39 -6.99 -6.24 -10.66
C LEU A 39 -7.06 -7.26 -9.51
N THR A 40 -7.37 -8.52 -9.83
CA THR A 40 -7.41 -9.65 -8.89
C THR A 40 -6.81 -10.89 -9.54
N ASP A 41 -6.25 -11.80 -8.74
CA ASP A 41 -5.76 -13.08 -9.23
C ASP A 41 -5.89 -14.23 -8.21
N ASN A 42 -5.44 -15.43 -8.59
CA ASN A 42 -5.44 -16.61 -7.72
C ASN A 42 -4.26 -16.65 -6.73
N ASN A 43 -3.35 -15.68 -6.78
CA ASN A 43 -2.21 -15.55 -5.87
C ASN A 43 -2.53 -14.66 -4.66
N GLY A 44 -3.74 -14.07 -4.61
CA GLY A 44 -4.20 -13.24 -3.53
C GLY A 44 -4.16 -11.75 -3.84
N LEU A 45 -3.76 -11.35 -5.05
CA LEU A 45 -3.78 -9.94 -5.44
C LEU A 45 -5.22 -9.44 -5.39
N LYS A 46 -5.41 -8.31 -4.70
CA LYS A 46 -6.63 -7.52 -4.77
C LYS A 46 -6.26 -6.06 -4.86
N SER A 47 -6.62 -5.43 -5.96
CA SER A 47 -6.14 -4.10 -6.28
C SER A 47 -7.18 -3.27 -7.04
N GLN A 48 -6.97 -1.96 -7.09
CA GLN A 48 -7.88 -1.04 -7.77
C GLN A 48 -7.13 0.20 -8.26
N VAL A 49 -7.45 0.65 -9.48
CA VAL A 49 -7.00 1.95 -9.99
C VAL A 49 -8.06 3.01 -9.71
N TYR A 50 -7.62 4.16 -9.20
CA TYR A 50 -8.40 5.35 -8.96
C TYR A 50 -7.89 6.50 -9.81
N GLU A 51 -8.76 7.42 -10.15
CA GLU A 51 -8.44 8.65 -10.87
C GLU A 51 -9.01 9.87 -10.14
N ARG A 52 -8.29 10.98 -10.17
CA ARG A 52 -8.79 12.27 -9.68
C ARG A 52 -9.32 13.11 -10.83
N VAL A 53 -10.58 13.52 -10.73
CA VAL A 53 -11.22 14.43 -11.68
C VAL A 53 -11.36 15.83 -11.08
N VAL A 54 -10.70 16.80 -11.71
CA VAL A 54 -10.78 18.21 -11.34
C VAL A 54 -11.30 18.99 -12.55
N LYS A 55 -12.40 19.73 -12.37
CA LYS A 55 -13.05 20.50 -13.45
C LYS A 55 -13.32 19.65 -14.71
N GLY A 56 -13.79 18.42 -14.51
CA GLY A 56 -14.15 17.48 -15.59
C GLY A 56 -12.98 16.78 -16.30
N LYS A 57 -11.73 17.03 -15.88
CA LYS A 57 -10.54 16.39 -16.46
C LYS A 57 -9.86 15.46 -15.46
N VAL A 58 -9.41 14.30 -15.95
CA VAL A 58 -8.53 13.42 -15.18
C VAL A 58 -7.17 14.10 -15.04
N THR A 59 -6.68 14.17 -13.81
CA THR A 59 -5.43 14.88 -13.48
C THR A 59 -4.35 13.93 -12.97
N GLU A 60 -4.74 12.90 -12.24
CA GLU A 60 -3.85 12.06 -11.43
C GLU A 60 -4.44 10.66 -11.29
N TYR A 61 -3.59 9.66 -11.10
CA TYR A 61 -3.99 8.28 -10.80
C TYR A 61 -3.39 7.80 -9.48
N SER A 62 -4.10 6.86 -8.86
CA SER A 62 -3.59 6.09 -7.72
C SER A 62 -3.85 4.61 -7.95
N TYR A 63 -2.89 3.76 -7.68
CA TYR A 63 -3.08 2.29 -7.70
C TYR A 63 -3.01 1.78 -6.27
N ALA A 64 -4.13 1.25 -5.78
CA ALA A 64 -4.23 0.71 -4.44
C ALA A 64 -4.17 -0.82 -4.45
N THR A 65 -3.50 -1.38 -3.46
CA THR A 65 -3.40 -2.82 -3.20
C THR A 65 -3.89 -3.13 -1.79
N ALA A 66 -4.79 -4.10 -1.67
CA ALA A 66 -5.28 -4.59 -0.39
C ALA A 66 -4.26 -5.56 0.21
N GLY A 67 -4.08 -5.51 1.53
CA GLY A 67 -3.36 -6.57 2.23
C GLY A 67 -4.21 -7.82 2.38
N THR A 68 -3.56 -8.91 2.79
CA THR A 68 -4.24 -10.16 3.16
C THR A 68 -4.67 -10.14 4.62
N GLU A 69 -5.79 -10.80 4.92
CA GLU A 69 -6.29 -10.99 6.29
C GLU A 69 -5.52 -12.10 7.02
N ALA A 70 -4.20 -11.96 7.13
CA ALA A 70 -3.49 -12.73 8.15
C ALA A 70 -3.91 -12.16 9.51
N SER A 71 -4.37 -13.01 10.45
CA SER A 71 -4.64 -12.59 11.83
C SER A 71 -3.32 -12.23 12.51
N TRP A 72 -2.86 -11.00 12.31
CA TRP A 72 -1.67 -10.45 12.98
C TRP A 72 -1.85 -10.33 14.50
N LYS A 73 -3.06 -10.57 15.01
CA LYS A 73 -3.36 -10.70 16.44
C LYS A 73 -2.73 -11.95 17.07
N ASP A 74 -2.57 -13.02 16.28
CA ASP A 74 -2.07 -14.32 16.75
C ASP A 74 -0.66 -14.65 16.22
N ALA A 75 -0.04 -13.71 15.49
CA ALA A 75 1.27 -13.88 14.87
C ALA A 75 2.39 -13.81 15.92
N GLY A 76 2.50 -14.83 16.76
CA GLY A 76 3.68 -15.10 17.55
C GLY A 76 4.82 -15.55 16.63
N ALA A 77 5.79 -14.66 16.39
CA ALA A 77 7.15 -14.89 15.85
C ALA A 77 7.34 -15.64 14.51
N ASP A 78 6.40 -16.44 14.01
CA ASP A 78 6.55 -17.31 12.83
C ASP A 78 5.93 -16.70 11.58
N VAL A 79 6.26 -15.43 11.30
CA VAL A 79 5.94 -14.81 10.01
C VAL A 79 6.94 -15.31 8.96
N LYS A 80 6.86 -16.60 8.62
CA LYS A 80 7.50 -17.10 7.40
C LYS A 80 6.77 -16.45 6.24
N GLN A 81 7.48 -15.71 5.38
CA GLN A 81 6.94 -15.26 4.10
C GLN A 81 6.57 -16.52 3.27
N PRO A 82 5.28 -16.86 3.10
CA PRO A 82 4.88 -17.97 2.26
C PRO A 82 5.28 -17.70 0.80
N LEU A 83 5.60 -18.76 0.05
CA LEU A 83 5.79 -18.71 -1.40
C LEU A 83 4.61 -18.07 -2.16
N GLY A 84 3.42 -17.99 -1.55
CA GLY A 84 2.27 -17.28 -2.11
C GLY A 84 2.44 -15.76 -2.13
N LEU A 85 3.14 -15.18 -1.15
CA LEU A 85 3.37 -13.73 -1.10
C LEU A 85 4.26 -13.26 -2.24
N SER A 86 5.27 -14.04 -2.64
CA SER A 86 6.17 -13.64 -3.74
C SER A 86 5.41 -13.51 -5.06
N LYS A 87 4.48 -14.43 -5.36
CA LYS A 87 3.64 -14.33 -6.57
C LYS A 87 2.66 -13.16 -6.54
N GLN A 88 2.20 -12.80 -5.34
CA GLN A 88 1.36 -11.62 -5.16
C GLN A 88 2.16 -10.32 -5.43
N TYR A 89 3.38 -10.24 -4.90
CA TYR A 89 4.33 -9.16 -5.21
C TYR A 89 4.66 -9.06 -6.70
N GLU A 90 4.91 -10.19 -7.37
CA GLU A 90 5.15 -10.26 -8.82
C GLU A 90 3.98 -9.66 -9.61
N SER A 91 2.76 -10.09 -9.29
CA SER A 91 1.54 -9.63 -9.98
C SER A 91 1.29 -8.12 -9.76
N ALA A 92 1.52 -7.62 -8.54
CA ALA A 92 1.47 -6.20 -8.25
C ALA A 92 2.55 -5.40 -9.00
N ALA A 93 3.78 -5.92 -9.04
CA ALA A 93 4.91 -5.29 -9.72
C ALA A 93 4.70 -5.18 -11.23
N ASP A 94 4.16 -6.21 -11.85
CA ASP A 94 3.85 -6.22 -13.28
C ASP A 94 2.74 -5.23 -13.64
N ASN A 95 1.70 -5.15 -12.81
CA ASN A 95 0.68 -4.12 -12.96
C ASN A 95 1.26 -2.71 -12.82
N ALA A 96 2.15 -2.48 -11.86
CA ALA A 96 2.81 -1.20 -11.67
C ALA A 96 3.67 -0.79 -12.88
N LYS A 97 4.44 -1.72 -13.46
CA LYS A 97 5.22 -1.49 -14.69
C LYS A 97 4.32 -1.09 -15.86
N LYS A 98 3.21 -1.80 -16.07
CA LYS A 98 2.21 -1.53 -17.11
C LYS A 98 1.52 -0.17 -16.92
N LEU A 99 1.05 0.11 -15.71
CA LEU A 99 0.43 1.39 -15.35
C LEU A 99 1.41 2.56 -15.54
N SER A 100 2.63 2.41 -15.05
CA SER A 100 3.67 3.43 -15.17
C SER A 100 3.96 3.75 -16.64
N SER A 101 4.06 2.71 -17.48
CA SER A 101 4.30 2.87 -18.92
C SER A 101 3.09 3.52 -19.63
N ALA A 102 1.87 3.09 -19.33
CA ALA A 102 0.64 3.60 -19.94
C ALA A 102 0.30 5.05 -19.53
N LEU A 103 0.79 5.50 -18.38
CA LEU A 103 0.56 6.84 -17.85
C LEU A 103 1.68 7.82 -18.17
N GLY A 104 2.88 7.36 -18.53
CA GLY A 104 4.01 8.21 -18.88
C GLY A 104 4.29 9.26 -17.80
N ASN A 105 4.23 10.54 -18.16
CA ASN A 105 4.48 11.65 -17.24
C ASN A 105 3.30 12.01 -16.34
N MET A 106 2.16 11.34 -16.46
CA MET A 106 1.03 11.58 -15.57
C MET A 106 1.34 11.06 -14.17
N GLU A 107 0.84 11.77 -13.16
CA GLU A 107 1.06 11.37 -11.78
C GLU A 107 0.39 10.02 -11.51
N LEU A 108 1.17 9.10 -10.97
CA LEU A 108 0.73 7.82 -10.44
C LEU A 108 1.36 7.65 -9.06
N THR A 109 0.52 7.49 -8.04
CA THR A 109 0.94 7.17 -6.67
C THR A 109 0.44 5.78 -6.30
N PHE A 110 1.29 4.98 -5.66
CA PHE A 110 0.89 3.69 -5.12
C PHE A 110 0.40 3.84 -3.68
N THR A 111 -0.59 3.07 -3.28
CA THR A 111 -1.09 3.09 -1.91
C THR A 111 -1.52 1.71 -1.47
N GLY A 112 -1.45 1.44 -0.17
CA GLY A 112 -1.85 0.14 0.34
C GLY A 112 -1.64 0.01 1.83
N HIS A 113 -2.24 -1.04 2.37
CA HIS A 113 -2.22 -1.35 3.79
C HIS A 113 -1.65 -2.76 4.05
N SER A 114 -0.92 -2.96 5.15
CA SER A 114 -0.35 -4.27 5.51
C SER A 114 0.52 -4.84 4.38
N LEU A 115 0.28 -6.08 3.94
CA LEU A 115 0.92 -6.64 2.74
C LEU A 115 0.75 -5.75 1.50
N GLY A 116 -0.44 -5.21 1.26
CA GLY A 116 -0.69 -4.31 0.14
C GLY A 116 0.14 -3.02 0.24
N GLY A 117 0.47 -2.58 1.46
CA GLY A 117 1.41 -1.47 1.68
C GLY A 117 2.83 -1.83 1.24
N GLY A 118 3.28 -3.06 1.50
CA GLY A 118 4.53 -3.59 0.98
C GLY A 118 4.55 -3.63 -0.54
N GLU A 119 3.47 -4.12 -1.17
CA GLU A 119 3.33 -4.12 -2.64
C GLU A 119 3.41 -2.70 -3.20
N ALA A 120 2.73 -1.74 -2.57
CA ALA A 120 2.80 -0.33 -2.96
C ALA A 120 4.22 0.24 -2.85
N ALA A 121 4.96 -0.10 -1.79
CA ALA A 121 6.36 0.29 -1.63
C ALA A 121 7.26 -0.32 -2.73
N LEU A 122 7.10 -1.62 -3.01
CA LEU A 122 7.82 -2.28 -4.10
C LEU A 122 7.52 -1.61 -5.45
N ASN A 123 6.24 -1.36 -5.73
CA ASN A 123 5.77 -0.72 -6.96
C ASN A 123 6.40 0.68 -7.16
N ALA A 124 6.52 1.47 -6.08
CA ALA A 124 7.24 2.74 -6.13
C ALA A 124 8.72 2.56 -6.46
N LEU A 125 9.41 1.62 -5.81
CA LEU A 125 10.83 1.37 -6.07
C LEU A 125 11.10 0.92 -7.50
N ILE A 126 10.32 -0.02 -8.04
CA ILE A 126 10.56 -0.55 -9.39
C ILE A 126 10.27 0.49 -10.48
N THR A 127 9.27 1.35 -10.29
CA THR A 127 8.83 2.33 -11.30
C THR A 127 9.41 3.73 -11.11
N ASP A 128 10.14 3.97 -10.01
CA ASP A 128 10.64 5.30 -9.59
C ASP A 128 9.51 6.33 -9.41
N ARG A 129 8.40 5.88 -8.84
CA ARG A 129 7.24 6.71 -8.51
C ARG A 129 7.04 6.78 -7.00
N LYS A 130 5.95 7.41 -6.57
CA LYS A 130 5.67 7.64 -5.15
C LYS A 130 4.77 6.57 -4.57
N ALA A 131 4.91 6.32 -3.27
CA ALA A 131 3.96 5.53 -2.50
C ALA A 131 3.57 6.21 -1.19
N ILE A 132 2.32 5.99 -0.78
CA ILE A 132 1.82 6.32 0.56
C ILE A 132 1.30 5.01 1.17
N THR A 133 1.92 4.53 2.23
CA THR A 133 1.62 3.20 2.79
C THR A 133 1.12 3.30 4.21
N PHE A 134 0.31 2.33 4.64
CA PHE A 134 -0.31 2.32 5.96
C PHE A 134 -0.05 0.99 6.67
N ASN A 135 0.54 1.02 7.87
CA ASN A 135 0.91 -0.17 8.65
C ASN A 135 1.52 -1.28 7.77
N ALA A 136 2.42 -0.88 6.87
CA ALA A 136 2.85 -1.75 5.78
C ALA A 136 3.81 -2.85 6.25
N ALA A 137 3.75 -3.98 5.56
CA ALA A 137 4.79 -4.98 5.63
C ALA A 137 6.07 -4.44 4.95
N GLY A 138 7.22 -4.64 5.59
CA GLY A 138 8.51 -4.35 5.00
C GLY A 138 8.77 -5.26 3.79
N VAL A 139 9.45 -4.71 2.79
CA VAL A 139 9.90 -5.44 1.62
C VAL A 139 11.40 -5.68 1.73
N GLY A 140 11.79 -6.95 1.77
CA GLY A 140 13.19 -7.37 1.85
C GLY A 140 13.91 -7.25 0.50
N ASP A 141 15.25 -7.21 0.57
CA ASP A 141 16.09 -6.98 -0.60
C ASP A 141 15.98 -8.10 -1.65
N ILE A 142 15.73 -9.34 -1.23
CA ILE A 142 15.50 -10.47 -2.14
C ILE A 142 14.28 -10.19 -3.02
N THR A 143 13.15 -9.78 -2.43
CA THR A 143 11.94 -9.43 -3.19
C THR A 143 12.18 -8.23 -4.11
N LYS A 144 12.86 -7.18 -3.62
CA LYS A 144 13.22 -6.01 -4.44
C LYS A 144 14.08 -6.41 -5.65
N PHE A 145 15.01 -7.34 -5.47
CA PHE A 145 15.88 -7.86 -6.52
C PHE A 145 15.11 -8.68 -7.55
N VAL A 146 14.31 -9.65 -7.09
CA VAL A 146 13.57 -10.60 -7.95
C VAL A 146 12.55 -9.88 -8.82
N GLU A 147 11.72 -9.01 -8.23
CA GLU A 147 10.63 -8.35 -8.97
C GLU A 147 11.06 -7.11 -9.76
N GLY A 148 12.19 -6.53 -9.34
CA GLY A 148 12.79 -5.36 -9.95
C GLY A 148 14.01 -5.72 -10.79
N ASN A 149 15.17 -5.29 -10.31
CA ASN A 149 16.48 -5.60 -10.88
C ASN A 149 17.54 -5.42 -9.80
N TRP A 150 18.81 -5.69 -10.15
CA TRP A 150 19.93 -5.60 -9.23
C TRP A 150 20.12 -4.24 -8.54
N LYS A 151 19.60 -3.14 -9.10
CA LYS A 151 19.67 -1.80 -8.51
C LYS A 151 18.52 -1.49 -7.55
N THR A 152 17.39 -2.19 -7.65
CA THR A 152 16.18 -1.89 -6.87
C THR A 152 16.41 -1.94 -5.35
N PRO A 153 17.18 -2.91 -4.79
CA PRO A 153 17.52 -2.90 -3.36
C PRO A 153 18.24 -1.64 -2.89
N PHE A 154 19.03 -1.01 -3.77
CA PHE A 154 19.84 0.17 -3.46
C PHE A 154 19.14 1.49 -3.80
N LYS A 155 17.90 1.45 -4.31
CA LYS A 155 17.15 2.67 -4.63
C LYS A 155 16.78 3.41 -3.36
N SER A 156 16.78 4.74 -3.46
CA SER A 156 16.33 5.60 -2.37
C SER A 156 14.84 5.40 -2.12
N GLU A 157 14.48 5.19 -0.86
CA GLU A 157 13.08 5.06 -0.42
C GLU A 157 12.43 6.42 -0.12
N LYS A 158 13.07 7.54 -0.48
CA LYS A 158 12.62 8.91 -0.17
C LYS A 158 11.25 9.29 -0.74
N ASN A 159 10.80 8.57 -1.77
CA ASN A 159 9.51 8.79 -2.43
C ASN A 159 8.38 7.97 -1.79
N ILE A 160 8.66 7.26 -0.70
CA ILE A 160 7.72 6.42 0.03
C ILE A 160 7.46 7.07 1.38
N ASP A 161 6.21 7.44 1.65
CA ASP A 161 5.76 7.90 2.96
C ASP A 161 5.00 6.77 3.66
N ALA A 162 5.54 6.27 4.77
CA ALA A 162 4.98 5.15 5.54
C ALA A 162 4.30 5.66 6.81
N TYR A 163 2.97 5.57 6.86
CA TYR A 163 2.16 5.93 8.03
C TYR A 163 1.92 4.71 8.91
N ILE A 164 2.33 4.80 10.17
CA ILE A 164 2.41 3.66 11.08
C ILE A 164 1.69 4.00 12.38
N LEU A 165 0.65 3.26 12.74
CA LEU A 165 0.07 3.40 14.08
C LEU A 165 1.07 2.86 15.10
N ARG A 166 1.36 3.63 16.16
CA ARG A 166 2.36 3.24 17.17
C ARG A 166 2.08 1.88 17.83
N THR A 167 0.83 1.48 17.86
CA THR A 167 0.32 0.23 18.44
C THR A 167 0.11 -0.87 17.40
N ASP A 168 0.69 -0.71 16.20
CA ASP A 168 0.64 -1.72 15.15
C ASP A 168 1.51 -2.94 15.54
N PRO A 169 0.91 -4.14 15.73
CA PRO A 169 1.65 -5.35 16.06
C PRO A 169 2.61 -5.77 14.94
N LEU A 170 2.25 -5.58 13.66
CA LEU A 170 3.11 -5.95 12.54
C LEU A 170 4.42 -5.15 12.58
N ASN A 171 4.33 -3.82 12.67
CA ASN A 171 5.51 -2.97 12.81
C ASN A 171 6.32 -3.31 14.07
N THR A 172 5.68 -3.69 15.18
CA THR A 172 6.38 -4.12 16.39
C THR A 172 7.17 -5.40 16.16
N ILE A 173 6.60 -6.40 15.49
CA ILE A 173 7.26 -7.67 15.17
C ILE A 173 8.43 -7.45 14.20
N GLN A 174 8.23 -6.63 13.16
CA GLN A 174 9.28 -6.34 12.16
C GLN A 174 10.49 -5.64 12.80
N ASN A 175 10.27 -4.64 13.66
CA ASN A 175 11.37 -3.91 14.31
C ASN A 175 12.13 -4.73 15.36
N ASN A 176 11.50 -5.77 15.93
CA ASN A 176 12.12 -6.65 16.92
C ASN A 176 12.68 -7.95 16.32
N SER A 177 12.60 -8.12 15.00
CA SER A 177 13.06 -9.31 14.31
C SER A 177 14.32 -9.01 13.49
N PRO A 178 15.40 -9.80 13.63
CA PRO A 178 16.61 -9.61 12.84
C PRO A 178 16.46 -10.13 11.39
N ILE A 179 15.38 -10.85 11.08
CA ILE A 179 15.16 -11.49 9.77
C ILE A 179 14.04 -10.85 8.96
N LEU A 180 13.13 -10.11 9.62
CA LEU A 180 12.04 -9.45 8.91
C LEU A 180 12.48 -8.07 8.47
N PRO A 181 12.14 -7.66 7.24
CA PRO A 181 12.41 -6.31 6.79
C PRO A 181 11.60 -5.29 7.59
N ASP A 182 12.24 -4.18 7.89
CA ASP A 182 11.58 -2.99 8.40
C ASP A 182 10.74 -2.33 7.29
N VAL A 183 9.76 -1.53 7.69
CA VAL A 183 8.89 -0.80 6.75
C VAL A 183 9.71 0.19 5.92
N ASN A 184 9.50 0.15 4.60
CA ASN A 184 10.25 0.99 3.66
C ASN A 184 9.75 2.43 3.66
N GLY A 185 10.68 3.38 3.51
CA GLY A 185 10.38 4.80 3.32
C GLY A 185 10.47 5.69 4.57
N LYS A 186 10.03 6.93 4.40
CA LYS A 186 9.97 7.93 5.48
C LYS A 186 8.82 7.60 6.43
N LYS A 187 9.14 7.29 7.68
CA LYS A 187 8.15 6.88 8.70
C LYS A 187 7.44 8.08 9.32
N HIS A 188 6.11 7.99 9.41
CA HIS A 188 5.21 8.94 10.07
C HIS A 188 4.36 8.19 11.09
N TYR A 189 4.61 8.43 12.38
CA TYR A 189 3.90 7.72 13.44
C TYR A 189 2.57 8.38 13.77
N LEU A 190 1.50 7.59 13.69
CA LEU A 190 0.14 7.95 14.06
C LEU A 190 -0.17 7.54 15.51
N MET A 191 -1.06 8.27 16.17
CA MET A 191 -1.47 7.99 17.54
C MET A 191 -2.81 7.22 17.56
N PRO A 192 -3.00 6.26 18.47
CA PRO A 192 -4.30 5.62 18.63
C PRO A 192 -5.36 6.64 19.06
N GLN A 193 -6.54 6.61 18.43
CA GLN A 193 -7.62 7.58 18.69
C GLN A 193 -8.70 7.05 19.64
N ASP A 194 -8.67 5.74 19.95
CA ASP A 194 -9.61 5.08 20.87
C ASP A 194 -9.04 3.79 21.45
N LEU A 195 -9.74 3.20 22.43
CA LEU A 195 -9.33 1.95 23.09
C LEU A 195 -9.07 0.80 22.09
N PRO A 196 -9.94 0.52 21.08
CA PRO A 196 -9.63 -0.47 20.05
C PRO A 196 -8.30 -0.23 19.32
N SER A 197 -7.97 1.03 19.02
CA SER A 197 -6.70 1.40 18.39
C SER A 197 -5.50 1.16 19.31
N VAL A 198 -5.68 1.22 20.63
CA VAL A 198 -4.61 0.91 21.61
C VAL A 198 -4.28 -0.59 21.61
N TYR A 199 -5.29 -1.46 21.52
CA TYR A 199 -5.11 -2.91 21.60
C TYR A 199 -4.85 -3.60 20.25
N ASN A 200 -5.25 -2.99 19.13
CA ASN A 200 -4.99 -3.53 17.80
C ASN A 200 -4.83 -2.41 16.77
N GLY A 201 -3.64 -1.81 16.71
CA GLY A 201 -3.39 -0.69 15.81
C GLY A 201 -3.36 -1.04 14.33
N HIS A 202 -3.34 -2.33 13.98
CA HIS A 202 -3.11 -2.76 12.60
C HIS A 202 -4.23 -2.33 11.65
N SER A 203 -5.50 -2.42 12.05
CA SER A 203 -6.61 -2.27 11.09
C SER A 203 -6.64 -0.93 10.36
N MET A 204 -7.06 -0.96 9.10
CA MET A 204 -7.22 0.25 8.29
C MET A 204 -8.27 1.20 8.89
N ASP A 205 -9.32 0.68 9.53
CA ASP A 205 -10.31 1.49 10.25
C ASP A 205 -9.69 2.31 11.39
N ASN A 206 -8.67 1.78 12.09
CA ASN A 206 -7.96 2.52 13.13
C ASN A 206 -7.02 3.59 12.55
N VAL A 207 -6.42 3.32 11.40
CA VAL A 207 -5.65 4.32 10.64
C VAL A 207 -6.56 5.45 10.16
N LEU A 208 -7.74 5.13 9.62
CA LEU A 208 -8.72 6.10 9.12
C LEU A 208 -9.16 7.13 10.18
N LYS A 209 -9.23 6.74 11.45
CA LYS A 209 -9.55 7.65 12.57
C LYS A 209 -8.55 8.79 12.73
N ASN A 210 -7.29 8.61 12.32
CA ASN A 210 -6.28 9.67 12.36
C ASN A 210 -6.43 10.71 11.25
N PHE A 211 -7.35 10.49 10.31
CA PHE A 211 -7.58 11.36 9.15
C PHE A 211 -9.02 11.90 9.10
N ASP A 212 -9.69 11.92 10.25
CA ASP A 212 -11.09 12.34 10.43
C ASP A 212 -12.05 11.62 9.46
N VAL A 213 -11.75 10.36 9.15
CA VAL A 213 -12.64 9.49 8.38
C VAL A 213 -13.46 8.68 9.38
N LYS A 214 -14.78 8.88 9.38
CA LYS A 214 -15.75 8.10 10.15
C LYS A 214 -16.43 7.06 9.26
#